data_AF-A0A8T3M075-F1
#
_entry.id   AF-A0A8T3M075-F1
#
_cell.length_a   1.000
_cell.length_b   1.000
_cell.length_c   1.000
_cell.angle_alpha   90.00
_cell.angle_beta   90.00
_cell.angle_gamma   90.00
#
_symmetry.space_group_name_H-M   'P 1'
#
loop_
_entity.id
_entity.type
_entity.pdbx_description
1 polymer ?
#
loop_
_entity_poly.entity_id
_entity_poly.type
_entity_poly.pdbx_seq_one_letter_code
_entity_poly.pdbx_strand_id
1 'polypeptide(L)'
;MPHAIFVETDIDGHGQVGAYAAELPGCAVFAATDEEATGAMPRRVSRFTAWLRVSGEPQPDFVGDNWYEVERAVATDGRRAVFTLDELPPSDTEFASWMRWMELAREELADALDAGDPSSAADLLDAIERQDVTFVRDLGGGAPELRPDPVDRLYAARDALTDALAAAGPYQ
;
A
#
# COMPACT_ATOMS: atom_id res chain seq x y z
N MET A 1 13.85 1.79 -18.46
CA MET A 1 14.76 1.62 -17.34
C MET A 1 14.36 0.32 -16.69
N PRO A 2 15.33 -0.51 -16.31
CA PRO A 2 15.05 -1.69 -15.51
C PRO A 2 14.34 -1.25 -14.22
N HIS A 3 13.42 -2.07 -13.73
CA HIS A 3 12.54 -1.74 -12.61
C HIS A 3 13.18 -2.11 -11.28
N ALA A 4 13.17 -1.16 -10.37
CA ALA A 4 13.74 -1.31 -9.05
C ALA A 4 12.75 -2.02 -8.11
N ILE A 5 13.20 -3.10 -7.46
CA ILE A 5 12.45 -3.74 -6.37
C ILE A 5 13.18 -3.63 -5.05
N PHE A 6 12.42 -3.31 -4.01
CA PHE A 6 12.85 -3.43 -2.62
C PHE A 6 12.35 -4.74 -2.05
N VAL A 7 13.20 -5.44 -1.30
CA VAL A 7 12.84 -6.70 -0.64
C VAL A 7 12.88 -6.52 0.87
N GLU A 8 11.74 -6.72 1.50
CA GLU A 8 11.59 -6.75 2.95
C GLU A 8 11.38 -8.19 3.41
N THR A 9 12.17 -8.65 4.37
CA THR A 9 12.05 -10.01 4.91
C THR A 9 11.53 -10.01 6.34
N ASP A 10 10.88 -11.10 6.74
CA ASP A 10 10.34 -11.35 8.08
C ASP A 10 9.23 -10.35 8.49
N ILE A 11 8.39 -9.97 7.53
CA ILE A 11 7.35 -8.94 7.70
C ILE A 11 6.35 -9.31 8.81
N ASP A 12 6.08 -10.59 8.97
CA ASP A 12 5.14 -11.15 9.95
C ASP A 12 5.81 -11.82 11.16
N GLY A 13 7.15 -11.77 11.25
CA GLY A 13 7.91 -12.51 12.28
C GLY A 13 7.91 -14.04 12.09
N HIS A 14 7.42 -14.52 10.93
CA HIS A 14 7.34 -15.93 10.57
C HIS A 14 7.99 -16.21 9.21
N GLY A 15 8.85 -15.30 8.74
CA GLY A 15 9.61 -15.45 7.51
C GLY A 15 8.89 -15.01 6.23
N GLN A 16 7.75 -14.31 6.31
CA GLN A 16 7.13 -13.74 5.12
C GLN A 16 8.04 -12.69 4.47
N VAL A 17 8.16 -12.77 3.13
CA VAL A 17 8.94 -11.85 2.30
C VAL A 17 8.00 -10.99 1.47
N GLY A 18 8.29 -9.69 1.40
CA GLY A 18 7.58 -8.72 0.58
C GLY A 18 8.52 -8.09 -0.44
N ALA A 19 8.10 -8.07 -1.70
CA ALA A 19 8.76 -7.32 -2.77
C ALA A 19 7.89 -6.12 -3.15
N TYR A 20 8.50 -4.94 -3.26
CA TYR A 20 7.82 -3.67 -3.55
C TYR A 20 8.43 -3.04 -4.80
N ALA A 21 7.58 -2.58 -5.74
CA ALA A 21 8.06 -1.78 -6.85
C ALA A 21 8.35 -0.37 -6.37
N ALA A 22 9.60 0.08 -6.52
CA ALA A 22 10.07 1.38 -6.06
C ALA A 22 9.23 2.53 -6.63
N GLU A 23 8.91 2.48 -7.91
CA GLU A 23 8.23 3.56 -8.61
C GLU A 23 6.70 3.52 -8.41
N LEU A 24 6.17 2.49 -7.72
CA LEU A 24 4.73 2.22 -7.62
C LEU A 24 4.32 1.85 -6.18
N PRO A 25 4.08 2.86 -5.32
CA PRO A 25 3.55 2.63 -3.99
C PRO A 25 2.26 1.80 -4.02
N GLY A 26 2.14 0.81 -3.13
CA GLY A 26 1.03 -0.14 -3.08
C GLY A 26 1.16 -1.32 -4.06
N CYS A 27 2.15 -1.32 -4.95
CA CYS A 27 2.45 -2.44 -5.83
C CYS A 27 3.43 -3.41 -5.15
N ALA A 28 2.89 -4.25 -4.27
CA ALA A 28 3.64 -5.25 -3.52
C ALA A 28 3.23 -6.69 -3.87
N VAL A 29 4.17 -7.63 -3.68
CA VAL A 29 3.95 -9.07 -3.65
C VAL A 29 4.44 -9.60 -2.31
N PHE A 30 3.69 -10.52 -1.71
CA PHE A 30 4.12 -11.23 -0.50
C PHE A 30 4.20 -12.73 -0.77
N ALA A 31 5.29 -13.37 -0.36
CA ALA A 31 5.53 -14.80 -0.57
C ALA A 31 6.39 -15.40 0.56
N ALA A 32 6.62 -16.72 0.51
CA ALA A 32 7.44 -17.43 1.51
C ALA A 32 8.95 -17.29 1.23
N THR A 33 9.32 -16.93 0.01
CA THR A 33 10.72 -16.81 -0.41
C THR A 33 10.96 -15.57 -1.28
N ASP A 34 12.21 -15.10 -1.28
CA ASP A 34 12.65 -14.02 -2.15
C ASP A 34 12.38 -14.30 -3.63
N GLU A 35 12.70 -15.51 -4.09
CA GLU A 35 12.54 -15.90 -5.50
C GLU A 35 11.07 -15.83 -5.92
N GLU A 36 10.14 -16.29 -5.07
CA GLU A 36 8.72 -16.20 -5.34
C GLU A 36 8.22 -14.75 -5.31
N ALA A 37 8.63 -13.96 -4.32
CA ALA A 37 8.20 -12.57 -4.17
C ALA A 37 8.67 -11.72 -5.36
N THR A 38 9.98 -11.77 -5.66
CA THR A 38 10.60 -11.02 -6.75
C THR A 38 10.16 -11.53 -8.12
N GLY A 39 10.05 -12.84 -8.32
CA GLY A 39 9.62 -13.46 -9.57
C GLY A 39 8.17 -13.15 -9.96
N ALA A 40 7.30 -12.82 -8.99
CA ALA A 40 5.91 -12.44 -9.25
C ALA A 40 5.69 -10.94 -9.47
N MET A 41 6.70 -10.08 -9.22
CA MET A 41 6.61 -8.63 -9.44
C MET A 41 6.20 -8.22 -10.85
N PRO A 42 6.73 -8.81 -11.94
CA PRO A 42 6.33 -8.43 -13.30
C PRO A 42 4.81 -8.57 -13.52
N ARG A 43 4.23 -9.65 -13.01
CA ARG A 43 2.79 -9.90 -13.13
C ARG A 43 1.99 -8.95 -12.23
N ARG A 44 2.48 -8.64 -11.03
CA ARG A 44 1.82 -7.69 -10.12
C ARG A 44 1.76 -6.30 -10.72
N VAL A 45 2.87 -5.82 -11.29
CA VAL A 45 2.94 -4.51 -11.95
C VAL A 45 2.05 -4.48 -13.19
N SER A 46 2.07 -5.53 -14.03
CA SER A 46 1.16 -5.63 -15.17
C SER A 46 -0.32 -5.51 -14.76
N ARG A 47 -0.71 -6.11 -13.63
CA ARG A 47 -2.06 -5.97 -13.08
C ARG A 47 -2.33 -4.56 -12.54
N PHE A 48 -1.40 -4.00 -11.78
CA PHE A 48 -1.53 -2.65 -11.21
C PHE A 48 -1.66 -1.59 -12.31
N THR A 49 -0.87 -1.70 -13.37
CA THR A 49 -0.91 -0.76 -14.51
C THR A 49 -2.15 -0.92 -15.37
N ALA A 50 -2.65 -2.16 -15.52
CA ALA A 50 -3.95 -2.40 -16.13
C ALA A 50 -5.08 -1.80 -15.30
N TRP A 51 -4.99 -1.90 -13.97
CA TRP A 51 -5.93 -1.26 -13.04
C TRP A 51 -5.92 0.26 -13.18
N LEU A 52 -4.74 0.91 -13.12
CA LEU A 52 -4.62 2.36 -13.37
C LEU A 52 -5.27 2.78 -14.70
N ARG A 53 -5.08 1.99 -15.76
CA ARG A 53 -5.69 2.25 -17.07
C ARG A 53 -7.22 2.25 -17.02
N VAL A 54 -7.81 1.26 -16.35
CA VAL A 54 -9.27 1.11 -16.25
C VAL A 54 -9.86 2.22 -15.38
N SER A 55 -9.13 2.64 -14.34
CA SER A 55 -9.53 3.72 -13.44
C SER A 55 -9.25 5.13 -14.00
N GLY A 56 -8.73 5.23 -15.23
CA GLY A 56 -8.46 6.52 -15.89
C GLY A 56 -7.23 7.27 -15.38
N GLU A 57 -6.37 6.62 -14.59
CA GLU A 57 -5.15 7.22 -14.05
C GLU A 57 -3.99 7.16 -15.07
N PRO A 58 -3.09 8.17 -15.06
CA PRO A 58 -1.87 8.13 -15.84
C PRO A 58 -1.05 6.89 -15.50
N GLN A 59 -0.57 6.19 -16.53
CA GLN A 59 0.33 5.08 -16.33
C GLN A 59 1.78 5.57 -16.32
N PRO A 60 2.60 5.02 -15.43
CA PRO A 60 4.04 5.18 -15.54
C PRO A 60 4.55 4.59 -16.86
N ASP A 61 5.51 5.26 -17.48
CA ASP A 61 6.18 4.75 -18.67
C ASP A 61 7.23 3.70 -18.26
N PHE A 62 6.89 2.43 -18.44
CA PHE A 62 7.83 1.33 -18.23
C PHE A 62 8.65 1.09 -19.50
N VAL A 63 9.97 1.10 -19.38
CA VAL A 63 10.87 0.78 -20.50
C VAL A 63 11.62 -0.51 -20.19
N GLY A 64 11.09 -1.63 -20.68
CA GLY A 64 11.71 -2.97 -20.64
C GLY A 64 11.13 -3.91 -19.59
N ASP A 65 11.55 -5.18 -19.65
CA ASP A 65 11.06 -6.28 -18.79
C ASP A 65 12.06 -6.68 -17.69
N ASN A 66 13.14 -5.91 -17.51
CA ASN A 66 14.20 -6.26 -16.55
C ASN A 66 13.82 -5.73 -15.16
N TRP A 67 13.71 -6.62 -14.19
CA TRP A 67 13.48 -6.31 -12.77
C TRP A 67 14.74 -6.67 -11.99
N TYR A 68 15.17 -5.81 -11.06
CA TYR A 68 16.32 -6.13 -10.21
C TYR A 68 16.13 -5.58 -8.80
N GLU A 69 16.60 -6.36 -7.84
CA GLU A 69 16.67 -5.96 -6.43
C GLU A 69 17.67 -4.81 -6.29
N VAL A 70 17.21 -3.71 -5.71
CA VAL A 70 18.04 -2.52 -5.46
C VAL A 70 18.52 -2.52 -4.01
N GLU A 71 17.66 -2.94 -3.10
CA GLU A 71 17.96 -2.97 -1.68
C GLU A 71 17.11 -4.02 -0.98
N ARG A 72 17.67 -4.53 0.13
CA ARG A 72 17.09 -5.56 0.97
C ARG A 72 17.25 -5.20 2.42
N ALA A 73 16.18 -5.34 3.18
CA ALA A 73 16.18 -5.07 4.61
C ALA A 73 15.24 -6.04 5.35
N VAL A 74 15.50 -6.22 6.64
CA VAL A 74 14.68 -7.07 7.52
C VAL A 74 13.77 -6.17 8.33
N ALA A 75 12.50 -6.54 8.50
CA ALA A 75 11.62 -5.91 9.47
C ALA A 75 12.22 -6.05 10.88
N THR A 76 12.17 -4.99 11.70
CA THR A 76 12.79 -4.98 13.03
C THR A 76 11.79 -4.64 14.12
N ASP A 77 11.74 -5.43 15.20
CA ASP A 77 10.86 -5.19 16.36
C ASP A 77 9.39 -4.93 15.99
N GLY A 78 8.84 -5.69 15.05
CA GLY A 78 7.47 -5.51 14.56
C GLY A 78 7.24 -4.24 13.74
N ARG A 79 8.31 -3.53 13.35
CA ARG A 79 8.28 -2.38 12.47
C ARG A 79 8.77 -2.76 11.08
N ARG A 80 8.20 -2.09 10.08
CA ARG A 80 8.60 -2.21 8.69
C ARG A 80 10.05 -1.78 8.51
N ALA A 81 10.73 -2.40 7.54
CA ALA A 81 12.04 -1.95 7.12
C ALA A 81 11.96 -0.53 6.54
N VAL A 82 13.02 0.26 6.76
CA VAL A 82 13.22 1.55 6.12
C VAL A 82 14.18 1.36 4.95
N PHE A 83 13.78 1.81 3.78
CA PHE A 83 14.56 1.75 2.55
C PHE A 83 15.09 3.14 2.18
N THR A 84 16.12 3.18 1.34
CA THR A 84 16.67 4.44 0.82
C THR A 84 15.63 5.31 0.08
N LEU A 85 14.60 4.70 -0.52
CA LEU A 85 13.50 5.44 -1.13
C LEU A 85 12.65 6.19 -0.11
N ASP A 86 12.53 5.70 1.12
CA ASP A 86 11.72 6.34 2.16
C ASP A 86 12.33 7.68 2.61
N GLU A 87 13.61 7.91 2.33
CA GLU A 87 14.30 9.19 2.57
C GLU A 87 13.99 10.24 1.48
N LEU A 88 13.35 9.84 0.38
CA LEU A 88 13.03 10.71 -0.75
C LEU A 88 11.55 11.11 -0.70
N PRO A 89 11.21 12.34 -0.30
CA PRO A 89 9.83 12.78 -0.28
C PRO A 89 9.26 12.79 -1.71
N PRO A 90 7.99 12.39 -1.92
CA PRO A 90 7.34 12.54 -3.22
C PRO A 90 7.29 14.00 -3.66
N SER A 91 7.25 14.22 -4.96
CA SER A 91 6.76 15.49 -5.49
C SER A 91 5.27 15.67 -5.21
N ASP A 92 4.78 16.92 -5.23
CA ASP A 92 3.35 17.24 -5.09
C ASP A 92 2.46 16.44 -6.07
N THR A 93 2.97 16.20 -7.28
CA THR A 93 2.23 15.46 -8.33
C THR A 93 2.16 13.96 -8.03
N GLU A 94 3.25 13.38 -7.54
CA GLU A 94 3.29 11.99 -7.10
C GLU A 94 2.38 11.78 -5.90
N PHE A 95 2.52 12.62 -4.88
CA PHE A 95 1.68 12.56 -3.68
C PHE A 95 0.19 12.69 -4.01
N ALA A 96 -0.19 13.68 -4.83
CA ALA A 96 -1.57 13.82 -5.26
C ALA A 96 -2.08 12.59 -6.03
N SER A 97 -1.22 11.92 -6.79
CA SER A 97 -1.59 10.68 -7.49
C SER A 97 -1.76 9.51 -6.54
N TRP A 98 -0.86 9.37 -5.57
CA TRP A 98 -0.95 8.32 -4.56
C TRP A 98 -2.19 8.46 -3.68
N MET A 99 -2.58 9.70 -3.33
CA MET A 99 -3.82 9.98 -2.61
C MET A 99 -5.06 9.53 -3.41
N ARG A 100 -5.11 9.82 -4.72
CA ARG A 100 -6.20 9.34 -5.59
C ARG A 100 -6.22 7.82 -5.72
N TRP A 101 -5.05 7.18 -5.87
CA TRP A 101 -4.98 5.72 -5.96
C TRP A 101 -5.46 5.04 -4.68
N MET A 102 -5.17 5.64 -3.52
CA MET A 102 -5.66 5.16 -2.24
C MET A 102 -7.19 5.26 -2.17
N GLU A 103 -7.77 6.38 -2.59
CA GLU A 103 -9.22 6.57 -2.63
C GLU A 103 -9.89 5.53 -3.55
N LEU A 104 -9.40 5.38 -4.78
CA LEU A 104 -9.91 4.40 -5.76
C LEU A 104 -9.85 2.95 -5.23
N ALA A 105 -8.73 2.56 -4.60
CA ALA A 105 -8.60 1.22 -4.04
C ALA A 105 -9.60 0.95 -2.91
N ARG A 106 -10.00 2.00 -2.17
CA ARG A 106 -10.98 1.89 -1.08
C ARG A 106 -12.40 1.83 -1.59
N GLU A 107 -12.71 2.59 -2.64
CA GLU A 107 -13.99 2.49 -3.34
C GLU A 107 -14.21 1.09 -3.91
N GLU A 108 -13.21 0.52 -4.60
CA GLU A 108 -13.30 -0.84 -5.13
C GLU A 108 -13.44 -1.90 -4.04
N LEU A 109 -12.75 -1.73 -2.91
CA LEU A 109 -12.94 -2.62 -1.77
C LEU A 109 -14.37 -2.54 -1.25
N ALA A 110 -14.94 -1.34 -1.14
CA ALA A 110 -16.31 -1.19 -0.70
C ALA A 110 -17.33 -1.77 -1.69
N ASP A 111 -17.17 -1.53 -2.99
CA ASP A 111 -18.01 -2.14 -4.03
C ASP A 111 -17.95 -3.67 -3.96
N ALA A 112 -16.77 -4.25 -3.71
CA ALA A 112 -16.61 -5.68 -3.54
C ALA A 112 -17.29 -6.22 -2.27
N LEU A 113 -17.30 -5.45 -1.18
CA LEU A 113 -18.01 -5.78 0.06
C LEU A 113 -19.52 -5.70 -0.13
N ASP A 114 -20.02 -4.66 -0.82
CA ASP A 114 -21.44 -4.46 -1.12
C ASP A 114 -21.99 -5.54 -2.07
N ALA A 115 -21.17 -6.01 -3.01
CA ALA A 115 -21.51 -7.14 -3.87
C ALA A 115 -21.41 -8.51 -3.15
N GLY A 116 -20.77 -8.56 -1.99
CA GLY A 116 -20.46 -9.76 -1.23
C GLY A 116 -21.17 -9.86 0.13
N ASP A 117 -20.64 -10.71 0.99
CA ASP A 117 -20.99 -10.76 2.42
C ASP A 117 -19.80 -10.19 3.23
N PRO A 118 -19.89 -8.95 3.72
CA PRO A 118 -18.80 -8.31 4.46
C PRO A 118 -18.37 -9.08 5.71
N SER A 119 -19.27 -9.87 6.31
CA SER A 119 -18.95 -10.65 7.52
C SER A 119 -17.88 -11.72 7.25
N SER A 120 -17.77 -12.19 6.01
CA SER A 120 -16.74 -13.16 5.60
C SER A 120 -15.33 -12.57 5.58
N ALA A 121 -15.20 -11.24 5.54
CA ALA A 121 -13.94 -10.52 5.53
C ALA A 121 -13.67 -9.73 6.83
N ALA A 122 -14.48 -9.90 7.87
CA ALA A 122 -14.45 -9.08 9.08
C ALA A 122 -13.04 -8.96 9.72
N ASP A 123 -12.34 -10.09 9.88
CA ASP A 123 -10.98 -10.10 10.46
C ASP A 123 -9.96 -9.31 9.61
N LEU A 124 -10.11 -9.34 8.28
CA LEU A 124 -9.27 -8.59 7.35
C LEU A 124 -9.59 -7.10 7.41
N LEU A 125 -10.87 -6.73 7.48
CA LEU A 125 -11.31 -5.35 7.63
C LEU A 125 -10.82 -4.74 8.95
N ASP A 126 -10.90 -5.51 10.04
CA ASP A 126 -10.38 -5.12 11.37
C ASP A 126 -8.85 -4.96 11.36
N ALA A 127 -8.13 -5.75 10.56
CA ALA A 127 -6.68 -5.59 10.40
C ALA A 127 -6.34 -4.28 9.67
N ILE A 128 -7.08 -3.97 8.60
CA ILE A 128 -6.87 -2.74 7.83
C ILE A 128 -7.24 -1.50 8.66
N GLU A 129 -8.36 -1.53 9.36
CA GLU A 129 -8.77 -0.45 10.26
C GLU A 129 -7.68 -0.15 11.31
N ARG A 130 -7.15 -1.20 11.98
CA ARG A 130 -6.08 -1.04 12.97
C ARG A 130 -4.82 -0.43 12.36
N GLN A 131 -4.48 -0.82 11.14
CA GLN A 131 -3.34 -0.26 10.42
C GLN A 131 -3.55 1.23 10.13
N ASP A 132 -4.70 1.59 9.56
CA ASP A 132 -5.03 2.99 9.21
C ASP A 132 -5.04 3.89 10.46
N VAL A 133 -5.67 3.43 11.55
CA VAL A 133 -5.69 4.16 12.83
C VAL A 133 -4.29 4.30 13.45
N THR A 134 -3.41 3.33 13.26
CA THR A 134 -2.02 3.43 13.72
C THR A 134 -1.29 4.53 12.95
N PHE A 135 -1.42 4.55 11.61
CA PHE A 135 -0.82 5.60 10.79
C PHE A 135 -1.37 6.99 11.12
N VAL A 136 -2.67 7.14 11.35
CA VAL A 136 -3.26 8.41 11.80
C VAL A 136 -2.56 8.93 13.06
N ARG A 137 -2.32 8.07 14.05
CA ARG A 137 -1.64 8.46 15.29
C ARG A 137 -0.19 8.86 15.06
N ASP A 138 0.53 8.09 14.24
CA ASP A 138 1.94 8.35 13.93
C ASP A 138 2.11 9.68 13.17
N LEU A 139 1.13 10.05 12.34
CA LEU A 139 1.05 11.35 11.66
C LEU A 139 0.56 12.49 12.56
N GLY A 140 0.26 12.22 13.85
CA GLY A 140 -0.24 13.22 14.79
C GLY A 140 -1.71 13.62 14.58
N GLY A 141 -2.47 12.83 13.81
CA GLY A 141 -3.90 13.03 13.56
C GLY A 141 -4.78 12.68 14.75
N GLY A 142 -6.04 13.17 14.71
CA GLY A 142 -7.06 12.83 15.69
C GLY A 142 -7.60 11.41 15.50
N ALA A 143 -7.84 10.68 16.58
CA ALA A 143 -8.44 9.35 16.48
C ALA A 143 -9.86 9.44 15.89
N PRO A 144 -10.20 8.62 14.87
CA PRO A 144 -11.54 8.61 14.29
C PRO A 144 -12.58 8.07 15.27
N GLU A 145 -13.82 8.53 15.10
CA GLU A 145 -14.97 7.92 15.76
C GLU A 145 -15.38 6.65 14.99
N LEU A 146 -15.12 5.49 15.59
CA LEU A 146 -15.40 4.20 14.99
C LEU A 146 -16.83 3.74 15.30
N ARG A 147 -17.57 3.36 14.26
CA ARG A 147 -18.93 2.84 14.36
C ARG A 147 -18.95 1.33 14.62
N PRO A 148 -20.09 0.69 14.94
CA PRO A 148 -20.12 -0.77 15.16
C PRO A 148 -20.01 -1.58 13.86
N ASP A 149 -20.47 -1.02 12.73
CA ASP A 149 -20.49 -1.70 11.45
C ASP A 149 -19.07 -1.77 10.82
N PRO A 150 -18.59 -2.93 10.35
CA PRO A 150 -17.23 -3.07 9.79
C PRO A 150 -16.94 -2.19 8.57
N VAL A 151 -17.93 -1.96 7.70
CA VAL A 151 -17.76 -1.13 6.49
C VAL A 151 -17.71 0.33 6.88
N ASP A 152 -18.59 0.78 7.78
CA ASP A 152 -18.54 2.12 8.33
C ASP A 152 -17.21 2.43 9.05
N ARG A 153 -16.65 1.45 9.79
CA ARG A 153 -15.33 1.61 10.44
C ARG A 153 -14.21 1.78 9.43
N LEU A 154 -14.20 0.96 8.37
CA LEU A 154 -13.24 1.07 7.28
C LEU A 154 -13.25 2.48 6.67
N TYR A 155 -14.44 3.02 6.41
CA TYR A 155 -14.58 4.38 5.87
C TYR A 155 -14.11 5.46 6.85
N ALA A 156 -14.48 5.36 8.13
CA ALA A 156 -14.05 6.33 9.13
C ALA A 156 -12.52 6.31 9.32
N ALA A 157 -11.89 5.13 9.31
CA ALA A 157 -10.45 4.99 9.41
C ALA A 157 -9.73 5.52 8.17
N ARG A 158 -10.27 5.24 6.97
CA ARG A 158 -9.79 5.79 5.69
C ARG A 158 -9.83 7.31 5.72
N ASP A 159 -10.98 7.91 6.03
CA ASP A 159 -11.15 9.37 5.97
C ASP A 159 -10.18 10.07 6.90
N ALA A 160 -10.02 9.57 8.13
CA ALA A 160 -9.04 10.09 9.07
C ALA A 160 -7.60 9.94 8.57
N LEU A 161 -7.26 8.83 7.91
CA LEU A 161 -5.93 8.63 7.31
C LEU A 161 -5.70 9.61 6.15
N THR A 162 -6.68 9.76 5.27
CA THR A 162 -6.63 10.70 4.14
C THR A 162 -6.44 12.14 4.65
N ASP A 163 -7.18 12.55 5.68
CA ASP A 163 -7.05 13.87 6.30
C ASP A 163 -5.68 14.06 6.96
N ALA A 164 -5.18 13.06 7.69
CA ALA A 164 -3.88 13.11 8.33
C ALA A 164 -2.74 13.22 7.31
N LEU A 165 -2.81 12.44 6.23
CA LEU A 165 -1.85 12.51 5.13
C LEU A 165 -1.92 13.86 4.42
N ALA A 166 -3.11 14.37 4.11
CA ALA A 166 -3.28 15.67 3.48
C ALA A 166 -2.74 16.82 4.35
N ALA A 167 -2.91 16.73 5.67
CA ALA A 167 -2.35 17.69 6.62
C ALA A 167 -0.82 17.61 6.73
N ALA A 168 -0.25 16.40 6.66
CA ALA A 168 1.19 16.18 6.67
C ALA A 168 1.86 16.61 5.34
N GLY A 169 1.15 16.47 4.22
CA GLY A 169 1.64 16.75 2.87
C GLY A 169 2.69 15.75 2.37
N PRO A 170 3.33 16.01 1.21
CA PRO A 170 4.37 15.18 0.60
C PRO A 170 5.71 15.08 1.38
N TYR A 171 5.68 15.25 2.70
CA TYR A 171 6.79 15.47 3.67
C TYR A 171 7.29 16.92 3.82
N GLN A 172 7.47 17.31 5.10
CA GLN A 172 8.32 18.41 5.60
C GLN A 172 9.63 17.84 6.15
#